data_AF-A0AAU9PYI9-F1
#
_entry.id   AF-A0AAU9PYI9-F1
#
_cell.length_a   1.000
_cell.length_b   1.000
_cell.length_c   1.000
_cell.angle_alpha   90.00
_cell.angle_beta   90.00
_cell.angle_gamma   90.00
#
_symmetry.space_group_name_H-M   'P 1'
#
loop_
_entity.id
_entity.type
_entity.pdbx_description
1 polymer ?
#
loop_
_entity_poly.entity_id
_entity_poly.type
_entity_poly.pdbx_seq_one_letter_code
_entity_poly.pdbx_strand_id
1 'polypeptide(L)'
;MIGKFKGTSAWNAYMAYRGFVNFLYLTDYMRKEGIVERSKCLERFQSLSLDGKKELLINLMGYKRIDHYDMMALVSIHTNSHGMSIDHSSIDNYQVSELAELVLESLLHCSELKDAGLFF
;
A
#
# COMPACT_ATOMS: atom_id res chain seq x y z
N MET A 1 -8.03 7.02 -8.14
CA MET A 1 -7.19 8.17 -8.56
C MET A 1 -6.84 9.00 -7.35
N ILE A 2 -5.55 9.05 -7.06
CA ILE A 2 -4.98 9.83 -5.97
C ILE A 2 -5.18 11.32 -6.25
N GLY A 3 -5.99 11.99 -5.43
CA GLY A 3 -6.34 13.40 -5.62
C GLY A 3 -5.44 14.36 -4.83
N LYS A 4 -5.06 14.00 -3.60
CA LYS A 4 -4.17 14.81 -2.74
C LYS A 4 -3.29 13.94 -1.84
N PHE A 5 -2.04 13.72 -2.26
CA PHE A 5 -1.02 13.10 -1.43
C PHE A 5 -0.22 14.15 -0.65
N LYS A 6 -0.82 14.75 0.40
CA LYS A 6 -0.14 15.71 1.28
C LYS A 6 -0.72 15.72 2.69
N GLY A 7 0.05 16.20 3.66
CA GLY A 7 -0.41 16.37 5.04
C GLY A 7 -0.68 15.04 5.75
N THR A 8 -1.64 15.04 6.69
CA THR A 8 -1.92 13.89 7.56
C THR A 8 -2.46 12.67 6.81
N SER A 9 -3.24 12.86 5.74
CA SER A 9 -3.75 11.72 4.94
C SER A 9 -2.61 10.98 4.24
N ALA A 10 -1.67 11.71 3.62
CA ALA A 10 -0.49 11.11 3.00
C ALA A 10 0.42 10.44 4.03
N TRP A 11 0.63 11.07 5.19
CA TRP A 11 1.39 10.46 6.28
C TRP A 11 0.76 9.14 6.74
N ASN A 12 -0.55 9.13 7.00
CA ASN A 12 -1.27 7.94 7.45
C ASN A 12 -1.24 6.83 6.40
N ALA A 13 -1.46 7.16 5.13
CA ALA A 13 -1.37 6.21 4.02
C ALA A 13 0.05 5.61 3.92
N TYR A 14 1.09 6.44 4.06
CA TYR A 14 2.47 5.98 4.04
C TYR A 14 2.80 5.10 5.25
N MET A 15 2.31 5.41 6.44
CA MET A 15 2.48 4.59 7.64
C MET A 15 1.78 3.23 7.51
N ALA A 16 0.56 3.20 6.97
CA ALA A 16 -0.15 1.96 6.65
C ALA A 16 0.64 1.12 5.63
N TYR A 17 1.14 1.76 4.56
CA TYR A 17 2.02 1.12 3.58
C TYR A 17 3.28 0.52 4.25
N ARG A 18 4.03 1.30 5.04
CA ARG A 18 5.25 0.84 5.74
C ARG A 18 4.95 -0.33 6.67
N GLY A 19 3.87 -0.22 7.45
CA GLY A 19 3.41 -1.29 8.34
C GLY A 19 3.08 -2.57 7.56
N PHE A 20 2.50 -2.44 6.37
CA PHE A 20 2.18 -3.55 5.49
C PHE A 20 3.44 -4.21 4.90
N VAL A 21 4.28 -3.46 4.18
CA VAL A 21 5.46 -4.02 3.49
C VAL A 21 6.57 -4.50 4.43
N ASN A 22 6.54 -4.11 5.71
CA ASN A 22 7.44 -4.66 6.72
C ASN A 22 7.28 -6.19 6.89
N PHE A 23 6.18 -6.77 6.41
CA PHE A 23 5.89 -8.20 6.44
C PHE A 23 6.24 -8.96 5.16
N LEU A 24 6.92 -8.34 4.18
CA LEU A 24 7.32 -9.00 2.92
C LEU A 24 8.07 -10.32 3.13
N TYR A 25 8.86 -10.44 4.19
CA TYR A 25 9.57 -11.67 4.58
C TYR A 25 8.66 -12.89 4.82
N LEU A 26 7.35 -12.69 5.01
CA LEU A 26 6.39 -13.77 5.18
C LEU A 26 6.01 -14.45 3.85
N THR A 27 6.14 -13.73 2.73
CA THR A 27 5.66 -14.19 1.41
C THR A 27 6.43 -15.40 0.90
N ASP A 28 5.73 -16.31 0.22
CA ASP A 28 6.37 -17.45 -0.45
C ASP A 28 7.37 -16.99 -1.52
N TYR A 29 7.13 -15.83 -2.12
CA TYR A 29 8.03 -15.20 -3.09
C TYR A 29 9.43 -14.99 -2.49
N MET A 30 9.50 -14.31 -1.35
CA MET A 30 10.77 -14.02 -0.67
C MET A 30 11.43 -15.29 -0.14
N ARG A 31 10.64 -16.22 0.39
CA ARG A 31 11.15 -17.52 0.88
C ARG A 31 11.78 -18.36 -0.22
N LYS A 32 11.17 -18.42 -1.41
CA LYS A 32 11.71 -19.15 -2.57
C LYS A 32 13.03 -18.57 -3.06
N GLU A 33 13.20 -17.26 -2.94
CA GLU A 33 14.47 -16.59 -3.26
C GLU A 33 15.51 -16.66 -2.11
N GLY A 34 15.16 -17.25 -0.96
CA GLY A 34 16.02 -17.33 0.22
C GLY A 34 16.22 -15.99 0.94
N ILE A 35 15.37 -15.00 0.67
CA ILE A 35 15.44 -13.66 1.25
C ILE A 35 14.56 -13.63 2.50
N VAL A 36 15.20 -13.65 3.68
CA VAL A 36 14.49 -13.64 4.98
C VAL A 36 14.71 -12.35 5.77
N GLU A 37 15.72 -11.57 5.40
CA GLU A 37 16.05 -10.32 6.08
C GLU A 37 15.14 -9.19 5.57
N ARG A 38 14.57 -8.41 6.49
CA ARG A 38 13.58 -7.37 6.16
C ARG A 38 14.12 -6.30 5.22
N SER A 39 15.34 -5.82 5.45
CA SER A 39 16.05 -4.86 4.60
C SER A 39 16.14 -5.37 3.15
N LYS A 40 16.63 -6.61 2.98
CA LYS A 40 16.77 -7.26 1.67
C LYS A 40 15.43 -7.53 1.00
N CYS A 41 14.38 -7.84 1.75
CA CYS A 41 13.03 -7.97 1.20
C CYS A 41 12.55 -6.65 0.59
N LEU A 42 12.81 -5.52 1.27
CA LEU A 42 12.46 -4.20 0.79
C LEU A 42 13.29 -3.79 -0.44
N GLU A 43 14.61 -4.01 -0.41
CA GLU A 43 15.49 -3.79 -1.58
C GLU A 43 15.02 -4.60 -2.79
N ARG A 44 14.67 -5.87 -2.57
CA ARG A 44 14.16 -6.76 -3.60
C ARG A 44 12.80 -6.30 -4.12
N PHE A 45 11.89 -5.88 -3.25
CA PHE A 45 10.60 -5.31 -3.65
C PHE A 45 10.78 -4.05 -4.48
N GLN A 46 11.72 -3.18 -4.10
CA GLN A 46 11.99 -1.94 -4.83
C GLN A 46 12.61 -2.17 -6.21
N SER A 47 13.34 -3.27 -6.41
CA SER A 47 13.90 -3.64 -7.72
C SER A 47 12.90 -4.29 -8.69
N LEU A 48 11.69 -4.61 -8.23
CA LEU A 48 10.65 -5.18 -9.09
C LEU A 48 10.06 -4.14 -10.04
N SER A 49 9.59 -4.61 -11.20
CA SER A 49 8.67 -3.86 -12.06
C SER A 49 7.38 -3.55 -11.31
N LEU A 50 6.59 -2.59 -11.81
CA LEU A 50 5.29 -2.25 -11.23
C LEU A 50 4.37 -3.47 -11.12
N ASP A 51 4.31 -4.30 -12.17
CA ASP A 51 3.53 -5.53 -12.16
C ASP A 51 4.04 -6.54 -11.12
N GLY A 52 5.36 -6.68 -10.99
CA GLY A 52 5.96 -7.54 -9.95
C GLY A 52 5.67 -7.03 -8.54
N LYS A 53 5.70 -5.71 -8.32
CA LYS A 53 5.31 -5.10 -7.05
C LYS A 53 3.84 -5.39 -6.74
N LYS A 54 2.95 -5.25 -7.73
CA LYS A 54 1.51 -5.52 -7.59
C LYS A 54 1.26 -6.98 -7.21
N GLU A 55 1.87 -7.92 -7.93
CA GLU A 55 1.74 -9.36 -7.65
C GLU A 55 2.22 -9.70 -6.24
N LEU A 56 3.36 -9.16 -5.82
CA LEU A 56 3.92 -9.41 -4.50
C LEU A 56 3.08 -8.78 -3.38
N LEU A 57 2.51 -7.59 -3.57
CA LEU A 57 1.58 -6.98 -2.62
C LEU A 57 0.30 -7.81 -2.46
N ILE A 58 -0.25 -8.34 -3.57
CA ILE A 58 -1.40 -9.25 -3.53
C ILE A 58 -1.04 -10.54 -2.78
N ASN A 59 0.14 -11.12 -3.03
CA ASN A 59 0.61 -12.29 -2.30
C ASN A 59 0.73 -12.01 -0.80
N LEU A 60 1.24 -10.84 -0.42
CA LEU A 60 1.39 -10.42 0.97
C LEU A 60 0.04 -10.28 1.70
N MET A 61 -1.04 -9.90 1.01
CA MET A 61 -2.39 -9.85 1.60
C MET A 61 -2.85 -11.22 2.13
N GLY A 62 -2.31 -12.33 1.60
CA GLY A 62 -2.54 -13.68 2.10
C GLY A 62 -1.92 -13.96 3.48
N TYR A 63 -0.94 -13.16 3.92
CA TYR A 63 -0.23 -13.34 5.19
C TYR A 63 -0.49 -12.20 6.18
N LYS A 64 -0.55 -10.96 5.69
CA LYS A 64 -0.83 -9.78 6.48
C LYS A 64 -2.14 -9.17 5.99
N ARG A 65 -3.13 -9.13 6.89
CA ARG A 65 -4.38 -8.40 6.63
C ARG A 65 -4.14 -6.90 6.72
N ILE A 66 -4.73 -6.15 5.79
CA ILE A 66 -4.96 -4.71 5.92
C ILE A 66 -6.25 -4.57 6.72
N ASP A 67 -6.15 -3.99 7.91
CA ASP A 67 -7.33 -3.80 8.75
C ASP A 67 -8.15 -2.57 8.32
N HIS A 68 -9.26 -2.32 9.01
CA HIS A 68 -10.14 -1.21 8.69
C HIS A 68 -9.41 0.14 8.74
N TYR A 69 -8.54 0.38 9.74
CA TYR A 69 -7.87 1.67 9.89
C TYR A 69 -6.80 1.88 8.82
N ASP A 70 -6.01 0.85 8.54
CA ASP A 70 -5.02 0.88 7.45
C ASP A 70 -5.71 1.06 6.09
N MET A 71 -6.82 0.37 5.85
CA MET A 71 -7.61 0.52 4.62
C MET A 71 -8.13 1.95 4.49
N MET A 72 -8.74 2.50 5.55
CA MET A 72 -9.24 3.87 5.56
C MET A 72 -8.13 4.89 5.31
N ALA A 73 -6.96 4.71 5.92
CA ALA A 73 -5.80 5.56 5.67
C ALA A 73 -5.37 5.52 4.19
N LEU A 74 -5.29 4.31 3.62
CA LEU A 74 -4.89 4.11 2.22
C LEU A 74 -5.91 4.69 1.24
N VAL A 75 -7.21 4.58 1.47
CA VAL A 75 -8.22 5.12 0.55
C VAL A 75 -8.41 6.63 0.69
N SER A 76 -8.07 7.22 1.84
CA SER A 76 -8.30 8.65 2.12
C SER A 76 -7.52 9.64 1.23
N ILE A 77 -6.47 9.17 0.55
CA ILE A 77 -5.68 9.97 -0.40
C ILE A 77 -6.33 10.05 -1.79
N HIS A 78 -7.36 9.23 -2.03
CA HIS A 78 -8.14 9.25 -3.26
C HIS A 78 -9.29 10.23 -3.17
N THR A 79 -9.75 10.67 -4.33
CA THR A 79 -10.95 11.49 -4.46
C THR A 79 -12.00 10.78 -5.30
N ASN A 80 -13.27 11.01 -4.97
CA ASN A 80 -14.41 10.57 -5.78
C ASN A 80 -14.56 11.41 -7.07
N SER A 81 -15.60 11.11 -7.85
CA SER A 81 -15.92 11.82 -9.10
C SER A 81 -16.18 13.32 -8.95
N HIS A 82 -16.47 13.79 -7.74
CA HIS A 82 -16.70 15.19 -7.41
C HIS A 82 -15.45 15.87 -6.79
N GLY A 83 -14.31 15.18 -6.74
CA GLY A 83 -13.07 15.70 -6.17
C GLY A 83 -13.02 15.72 -4.64
N MET A 84 -13.97 15.08 -3.95
CA MET A 84 -13.99 14.96 -2.50
C MET A 84 -13.19 13.74 -2.04
N SER A 85 -12.42 13.88 -0.97
CA SER A 85 -11.69 12.75 -0.37
C SER A 85 -12.63 11.63 0.05
N ILE A 86 -12.19 10.38 -0.12
CA ILE A 86 -12.91 9.22 0.41
C ILE A 86 -12.71 9.17 1.93
N ASP A 87 -13.78 9.00 2.68
CA ASP A 87 -13.80 8.98 4.13
C ASP A 87 -14.88 8.03 4.67
N HIS A 88 -15.03 7.97 6.00
CA HIS A 88 -16.02 7.09 6.64
C HIS A 88 -17.46 7.36 6.21
N SER A 89 -17.79 8.56 5.73
CA SER A 89 -19.13 8.90 5.28
C SER A 89 -19.44 8.45 3.85
N SER A 90 -18.39 8.14 3.09
CA SER A 90 -18.49 7.88 1.65
C SER A 90 -17.99 6.50 1.23
N ILE A 91 -17.23 5.81 2.08
CA ILE A 91 -16.61 4.50 1.80
C ILE A 91 -17.62 3.40 1.46
N ASP A 92 -18.80 3.41 2.08
CA ASP A 92 -19.84 2.40 1.87
C ASP A 92 -20.51 2.48 0.48
N ASN A 93 -20.22 3.53 -0.30
CA ASN A 93 -20.68 3.64 -1.68
C ASN A 93 -19.80 2.84 -2.67
N TYR A 94 -18.68 2.29 -2.22
CA TYR A 94 -17.72 1.58 -3.06
C TYR A 94 -17.89 0.07 -2.96
N GLN A 95 -17.83 -0.60 -4.10
CA GLN A 95 -17.77 -2.05 -4.17
C GLN A 95 -16.42 -2.58 -3.68
N VAL A 96 -16.40 -3.83 -3.23
CA VAL A 96 -15.17 -4.49 -2.74
C VAL A 96 -14.05 -4.46 -3.78
N SER A 97 -14.38 -4.63 -5.07
CA SER A 97 -13.40 -4.56 -6.16
C SER A 97 -12.79 -3.17 -6.30
N GLU A 98 -13.60 -2.12 -6.19
CA GLU A 98 -13.13 -0.73 -6.28
C GLU A 98 -12.23 -0.40 -5.09
N LEU A 99 -12.61 -0.82 -3.88
CA LEU A 99 -11.77 -0.65 -2.69
C LEU A 99 -10.44 -1.38 -2.82
N ALA A 100 -10.43 -2.61 -3.34
CA ALA A 100 -9.21 -3.37 -3.56
C ALA A 100 -8.27 -2.66 -4.56
N GLU A 101 -8.81 -2.09 -5.64
CA GLU A 101 -8.05 -1.31 -6.61
C GLU A 101 -7.47 -0.03 -6.00
N LEU A 102 -8.26 0.74 -5.24
CA LEU A 102 -7.81 1.95 -4.58
C LEU A 102 -6.70 1.65 -3.55
N VAL A 103 -6.85 0.58 -2.76
CA VAL A 103 -5.83 0.12 -1.82
C VAL A 103 -4.53 -0.24 -2.54
N LEU A 104 -4.61 -1.00 -3.63
CA LEU A 104 -3.43 -1.37 -4.42
C LEU A 104 -2.78 -0.14 -5.07
N GLU A 105 -3.57 0.78 -5.63
CA GLU A 105 -3.08 2.05 -6.19
C GLU A 105 -2.33 2.85 -5.11
N SER A 106 -2.86 2.94 -3.89
CA SER A 106 -2.20 3.62 -2.76
C SER A 106 -0.90 2.97 -2.35
N LEU A 107 -0.86 1.64 -2.23
CA LEU A 107 0.33 0.90 -1.85
C LEU A 107 1.43 1.04 -2.90
N LEU A 108 1.08 0.95 -4.18
CA LEU A 108 2.02 1.13 -5.29
C LEU A 108 2.54 2.57 -5.33
N HIS A 109 1.66 3.56 -5.20
CA HIS A 109 2.07 4.96 -5.14
C HIS A 109 3.04 5.22 -3.98
N CYS A 110 2.75 4.71 -2.78
CA CYS A 110 3.65 4.82 -1.64
C CYS A 110 5.00 4.13 -1.89
N SER A 111 5.04 3.06 -2.68
CA SER A 111 6.28 2.35 -3.02
C SER A 111 7.20 3.11 -3.97
N GLU A 112 6.65 4.03 -4.77
CA GLU A 112 7.39 4.85 -5.74
C GLU A 112 7.94 6.14 -5.14
N LEU A 113 7.45 6.52 -3.95
CA LEU A 113 8.05 7.58 -3.17
C LEU A 113 9.44 7.10 -2.76
N LYS A 114 10.46 7.51 -3.53
CA LYS A 114 11.85 7.48 -3.08
C LYS A 114 11.85 8.00 -1.65
N ASP A 115 12.30 7.17 -0.71
CA ASP A 115 12.27 7.46 0.72
C ASP A 115 12.42 8.97 0.94
N ALA A 116 11.39 9.61 1.49
CA ALA A 116 11.36 11.05 1.69
C ALA A 116 12.36 11.50 2.78
N GLY A 117 13.50 10.83 2.87
CA GLY A 117 14.47 10.87 3.95
C GLY A 117 13.95 10.30 5.26
N LEU A 118 12.74 9.72 5.28
CA LEU A 118 12.06 9.39 6.52
C LEU A 118 12.50 8.04 7.09
N PHE A 119 12.72 7.00 6.27
CA PHE A 119 13.10 5.68 6.78
C PHE A 119 13.94 4.83 5.79
N PHE A 120 15.24 5.21 5.72
CA PHE A 120 16.41 4.54 5.11
C PHE A 120 16.48 4.50 3.59
#